data_AF-A0A2M8BA51-F1
#
_entry.id   AF-A0A2M8BA51-F1
#
_cell.length_a   1.000
_cell.length_b   1.000
_cell.length_c   1.000
_cell.angle_alpha   90.00
_cell.angle_beta   90.00
_cell.angle_gamma   90.00
#
_symmetry.space_group_name_H-M   'P 1'
#
loop_
_entity.id
_entity.type
_entity.pdbx_description
1 polymer ?
#
loop_
_entity_poly.entity_id
_entity_poly.type
_entity_poly.pdbx_seq_one_letter_code
_entity_poly.pdbx_strand_id
1 'polypeptide(L)'
;HGDPKISNFLFDEHDAVVGVLDLDTFSRSGLDVEMGDALRSWCNRQDESGGSPTFDLDLCQATLEGYAEHGGAWLARSEFASFVRAPERICLELAARFAADALEESYFGWDASVAPTRGEHNLLRARGQLELAIDVGKKSDAIERIVRAVAGHR
;
A
#
# COMPACT_ATOMS: atom_id res chain seq x y z
N HIS A 1 3.90 -9.68 -6.92
CA HIS A 1 5.00 -8.74 -7.15
C HIS A 1 5.93 -8.76 -5.95
N GLY A 2 5.37 -8.65 -4.75
CA GLY A 2 6.09 -8.61 -3.48
C GLY A 2 6.24 -7.19 -2.92
N ASP A 3 6.20 -6.18 -3.79
CA ASP A 3 6.25 -4.75 -3.46
C ASP A 3 5.58 -3.91 -4.56
N PRO A 4 4.26 -4.04 -4.81
CA PRO A 4 3.55 -3.30 -5.85
C PRO A 4 3.30 -1.83 -5.47
N LYS A 5 4.25 -1.13 -4.84
CA LYS A 5 4.14 0.31 -4.59
C LYS A 5 4.08 1.11 -5.90
N ILE A 6 3.42 2.27 -5.89
CA ILE A 6 3.17 3.06 -7.12
C ILE A 6 4.47 3.43 -7.86
N SER A 7 5.56 3.66 -7.13
CA SER A 7 6.87 3.99 -7.69
C SER A 7 7.56 2.83 -8.41
N ASN A 8 7.05 1.60 -8.27
CA ASN A 8 7.51 0.44 -9.03
C ASN A 8 6.76 0.27 -10.37
N PHE A 9 5.85 1.18 -10.71
CA PHE A 9 5.19 1.23 -12.02
C PHE A 9 5.75 2.40 -12.84
N LEU A 10 6.18 2.12 -14.07
CA LEU A 10 6.60 3.14 -15.03
C LEU A 10 5.40 3.63 -15.81
N PHE A 11 5.21 4.95 -15.81
CA PHE A 11 4.17 5.63 -16.56
C PHE A 11 4.79 6.37 -17.76
N ASP A 12 4.10 6.35 -18.90
CA ASP A 12 4.44 7.18 -20.05
C ASP A 12 3.88 8.61 -19.91
N GLU A 13 4.05 9.43 -20.95
CA GLU A 13 3.57 10.81 -21.00
C GLU A 13 2.03 10.95 -21.03
N HIS A 14 1.30 9.84 -21.18
CA HIS A 14 -0.17 9.77 -21.20
C HIS A 14 -0.74 9.05 -19.96
N ASP A 15 0.07 8.91 -18.90
CA ASP A 15 -0.27 8.21 -17.66
C ASP A 15 -0.60 6.71 -17.85
N ALA A 16 -0.13 6.09 -18.94
CA ALA A 16 -0.29 4.65 -19.15
C ALA A 16 0.88 3.88 -18.53
N VAL A 17 0.58 2.77 -17.86
CA VAL A 17 1.62 1.86 -17.33
C VAL A 17 2.33 1.17 -18.49
N VAL A 18 3.62 1.43 -18.65
CA VAL A 18 4.49 0.85 -19.70
C VAL A 18 5.51 -0.14 -19.17
N GLY A 19 5.64 -0.27 -17.85
CA GLY A 19 6.57 -1.21 -17.23
C GLY A 19 6.34 -1.40 -15.75
N VAL A 20 6.85 -2.54 -15.25
CA VAL A 20 6.89 -2.89 -13.83
C VAL A 20 8.35 -3.12 -13.44
N LEU A 21 8.79 -2.49 -12.37
CA LEU A 21 10.14 -2.54 -11.84
C LEU A 21 10.22 -3.46 -10.62
N ASP A 22 11.42 -3.60 -10.06
CA ASP A 22 11.62 -4.16 -8.71
C ASP A 22 11.04 -5.57 -8.51
N LEU A 23 11.48 -6.51 -9.37
CA LEU A 23 11.00 -7.89 -9.40
C LEU A 23 11.80 -8.84 -8.49
N ASP A 24 12.63 -8.32 -7.59
CA ASP A 24 13.48 -9.12 -6.69
C ASP A 24 12.67 -9.90 -5.63
N THR A 25 11.50 -9.39 -5.27
CA THR A 25 10.55 -10.00 -4.32
C THR A 25 9.46 -10.84 -4.99
N PHE A 26 9.59 -11.11 -6.30
CA PHE A 26 8.60 -11.87 -7.06
C PHE A 26 8.48 -13.32 -6.54
N SER A 27 7.32 -13.62 -5.95
CA SER A 27 7.05 -14.90 -5.31
C SER A 27 5.56 -15.23 -5.27
N ARG A 28 5.21 -16.44 -4.79
CA ARG A 28 3.82 -16.81 -4.53
C ARG A 28 3.40 -16.27 -3.16
N SER A 29 2.40 -15.40 -3.16
CA SER A 29 1.82 -14.82 -1.94
C SER A 29 0.30 -14.77 -2.04
N GLY A 30 -0.36 -14.50 -0.91
CA GLY A 30 -1.79 -14.21 -0.87
C GLY A 30 -2.09 -12.89 -1.58
N LEU A 31 -3.21 -12.83 -2.29
CA LEU A 31 -3.61 -11.60 -3.00
C LEU A 31 -3.94 -10.45 -2.06
N ASP A 32 -4.33 -10.77 -0.82
CA ASP A 32 -4.48 -9.81 0.26
C ASP A 32 -3.15 -9.16 0.65
N VAL A 33 -2.02 -9.88 0.55
CA VAL A 33 -0.71 -9.28 0.79
C VAL A 33 -0.36 -8.31 -0.34
N GLU A 34 -0.49 -8.74 -1.59
CA GLU A 34 -0.21 -7.91 -2.76
C GLU A 34 -1.13 -6.68 -2.83
N MET A 35 -2.44 -6.90 -2.75
CA MET A 35 -3.42 -5.81 -2.82
C MET A 35 -3.36 -4.91 -1.58
N GLY A 36 -3.02 -5.46 -0.42
CA GLY A 36 -2.79 -4.65 0.77
C GLY A 36 -1.65 -3.65 0.59
N ASP A 37 -0.53 -4.11 0.03
CA ASP A 37 0.62 -3.25 -0.20
C ASP A 37 0.39 -2.25 -1.34
N ALA A 38 -0.28 -2.68 -2.41
CA ALA A 38 -0.73 -1.80 -3.48
C ALA A 38 -1.66 -0.70 -2.93
N LEU A 39 -2.73 -1.05 -2.22
CA LEU A 39 -3.68 -0.07 -1.68
C LEU A 39 -3.02 0.88 -0.67
N ARG A 40 -2.13 0.37 0.19
CA ARG A 40 -1.34 1.22 1.11
C ARG A 40 -0.59 2.30 0.34
N SER A 41 0.08 1.93 -0.75
CA SER A 41 0.89 2.87 -1.53
C SER A 41 0.04 3.77 -2.43
N TRP A 42 -0.91 3.20 -3.17
CA TRP A 42 -1.66 3.91 -4.22
C TRP A 42 -2.74 4.82 -3.62
N CYS A 43 -3.26 4.50 -2.44
CA CYS A 43 -4.30 5.29 -1.78
C CYS A 43 -3.73 6.27 -0.75
N ASN A 44 -2.40 6.38 -0.60
CA ASN A 44 -1.77 7.41 0.21
C ASN A 44 -1.28 8.54 -0.69
N ARG A 45 -1.88 9.74 -0.57
CA ARG A 45 -1.50 10.90 -1.40
C ARG A 45 -0.21 11.58 -0.97
N GLN A 46 0.31 11.23 0.21
CA GLN A 46 1.54 11.80 0.76
C GLN A 46 2.71 10.86 0.49
N ASP A 47 3.92 11.43 0.44
CA ASP A 47 5.13 10.62 0.43
C ASP A 47 5.29 9.86 1.77
N GLU A 48 6.08 8.78 1.79
CA GLU A 48 6.28 7.98 3.00
C GLU A 48 7.09 8.69 4.11
N SER A 49 7.55 9.91 3.86
CA SER A 49 8.57 10.59 4.67
C SER A 49 8.13 11.95 5.23
N GLY A 50 6.92 12.43 4.90
CA GLY A 50 6.42 13.74 5.30
C GLY A 50 4.89 13.88 5.24
N GLY A 51 4.37 14.73 6.12
CA GLY A 51 2.94 15.07 6.17
C GLY A 51 2.10 14.15 7.08
N SER A 52 0.79 14.37 7.07
CA SER A 52 -0.19 13.51 7.74
C SER A 52 -0.78 12.55 6.71
N PRO A 53 -0.37 11.28 6.69
CA PRO A 53 -0.86 10.33 5.70
C PRO A 53 -2.36 10.12 5.87
N THR A 54 -3.06 9.99 4.75
CA THR A 54 -4.50 9.74 4.70
C THR A 54 -4.78 8.72 3.62
N PHE A 55 -5.59 7.73 3.96
CA PHE A 55 -6.08 6.74 3.03
C PHE A 55 -7.25 7.31 2.21
N ASP A 56 -7.02 7.56 0.94
CA ASP A 56 -7.98 8.13 0.00
C ASP A 56 -8.97 7.05 -0.45
N LEU A 57 -10.23 7.21 -0.03
CA LEU A 57 -11.30 6.26 -0.33
C LEU A 57 -11.73 6.29 -1.80
N ASP A 58 -11.56 7.43 -2.48
CA ASP A 58 -11.92 7.54 -3.90
C ASP A 58 -10.88 6.80 -4.75
N LEU A 59 -9.58 6.92 -4.40
CA LEU A 59 -8.52 6.11 -5.02
C LEU A 59 -8.69 4.62 -4.72
N CYS A 60 -9.08 4.26 -3.49
CA CYS A 60 -9.37 2.87 -3.13
C CYS A 60 -10.50 2.29 -3.98
N GLN A 61 -11.60 3.03 -4.13
CA GLN A 61 -12.71 2.61 -4.98
C GLN A 61 -12.29 2.46 -6.44
N ALA A 62 -11.68 3.48 -7.03
CA ALA A 62 -11.23 3.44 -8.42
C ALA A 62 -10.24 2.28 -8.68
N THR A 63 -9.32 2.04 -7.75
CA THR A 63 -8.36 0.93 -7.81
C THR A 63 -9.07 -0.42 -7.84
N LEU A 64 -9.99 -0.65 -6.90
CA LEU A 64 -10.69 -1.92 -6.78
C LEU A 64 -11.64 -2.17 -7.95
N GLU A 65 -12.31 -1.14 -8.47
CA GLU A 65 -13.14 -1.21 -9.68
C GLU A 65 -12.29 -1.57 -10.90
N GLY A 66 -11.18 -0.85 -11.13
CA GLY A 66 -10.28 -1.13 -12.25
C GLY A 66 -9.66 -2.53 -12.19
N TYR A 67 -9.21 -2.95 -11.00
CA TYR A 67 -8.71 -4.30 -10.77
C TYR A 67 -9.80 -5.35 -11.02
N ALA A 68 -11.04 -5.08 -10.58
CA ALA A 68 -12.13 -6.01 -10.76
C ALA A 68 -12.55 -6.17 -12.23
N GLU A 69 -12.54 -5.09 -13.00
CA GLU A 69 -12.88 -5.09 -14.43
C GLU A 69 -11.82 -5.81 -15.28
N HIS A 70 -10.54 -5.52 -15.05
CA HIS A 70 -9.47 -5.93 -15.98
C HIS A 70 -8.68 -7.16 -15.52
N GLY A 71 -8.45 -7.29 -14.21
CA GLY A 71 -7.52 -8.28 -13.66
C GLY A 71 -8.19 -9.32 -12.78
N GLY A 72 -9.41 -9.07 -12.33
CA GLY A 72 -9.95 -9.78 -11.20
C GLY A 72 -10.98 -10.84 -11.53
N ALA A 73 -11.42 -11.05 -12.78
CA ALA A 73 -12.61 -11.86 -13.09
C ALA A 73 -12.63 -13.28 -12.48
N TRP A 74 -11.47 -13.82 -12.13
CA TRP A 74 -11.27 -15.13 -11.50
C TRP A 74 -11.34 -15.13 -9.96
N LEU A 75 -11.32 -13.95 -9.32
CA LEU A 75 -11.38 -13.80 -7.87
C LEU A 75 -12.76 -14.14 -7.30
N ALA A 76 -12.77 -14.95 -6.25
CA ALA A 76 -13.94 -15.22 -5.44
C ALA A 76 -14.31 -14.02 -4.54
N ARG A 77 -15.59 -13.95 -4.12
CA ARG A 77 -16.07 -12.90 -3.19
C ARG A 77 -15.29 -12.91 -1.86
N SER A 78 -14.85 -14.08 -1.40
CA SER A 78 -14.03 -14.20 -0.18
C SER A 78 -12.63 -13.63 -0.35
N GLU A 79 -12.05 -13.67 -1.55
CA GLU A 79 -10.75 -13.07 -1.82
C GLU A 79 -10.88 -11.54 -1.85
N PHE A 80 -11.94 -10.98 -2.44
CA PHE A 80 -12.22 -9.54 -2.31
C PHE A 80 -12.41 -9.12 -0.85
N ALA A 81 -13.18 -9.89 -0.07
CA ALA A 81 -13.40 -9.60 1.35
C ALA A 81 -12.09 -9.55 2.15
N SER A 82 -11.05 -10.27 1.72
CA SER A 82 -9.73 -10.22 2.37
C SER A 82 -9.00 -8.87 2.21
N PHE A 83 -9.39 -8.05 1.21
CA PHE A 83 -8.76 -6.75 0.97
C PHE A 83 -9.14 -5.68 1.99
N VAL A 84 -10.24 -5.85 2.74
CA VAL A 84 -10.78 -4.83 3.65
C VAL A 84 -9.78 -4.40 4.72
N ARG A 85 -9.07 -5.37 5.31
CA ARG A 85 -8.09 -5.12 6.39
C ARG A 85 -6.64 -5.28 5.93
N ALA A 86 -6.45 -5.66 4.67
CA ALA A 86 -5.15 -5.87 4.06
C ALA A 86 -4.23 -4.64 4.12
N PRO A 87 -4.66 -3.42 3.70
CA PRO A 87 -3.78 -2.25 3.76
C PRO A 87 -3.35 -1.92 5.19
N GLU A 88 -4.26 -2.02 6.18
CA GLU A 88 -3.90 -1.80 7.57
C GLU A 88 -2.85 -2.79 8.07
N ARG A 89 -3.00 -4.08 7.73
CA ARG A 89 -2.03 -5.11 8.11
C ARG A 89 -0.64 -4.79 7.54
N ILE A 90 -0.55 -4.40 6.27
CA ILE A 90 0.74 -4.06 5.64
C ILE A 90 1.32 -2.77 6.22
N CYS A 91 0.50 -1.76 6.49
CA CYS A 91 0.94 -0.54 7.18
C CYS A 91 1.54 -0.87 8.55
N LEU A 92 0.88 -1.72 9.35
CA LEU A 92 1.39 -2.12 10.68
C LEU A 92 2.68 -2.94 10.58
N GLU A 93 2.78 -3.84 9.60
CA GLU A 93 4.00 -4.61 9.35
C GLU A 93 5.18 -3.67 9.01
N LEU A 94 4.99 -2.75 8.07
CA LEU A 94 6.03 -1.80 7.66
C LEU A 94 6.38 -0.83 8.79
N ALA A 95 5.39 -0.35 9.55
CA ALA A 95 5.64 0.49 10.72
C ALA A 95 6.56 -0.22 11.73
N ALA A 96 6.32 -1.51 12.00
CA ALA A 96 7.15 -2.30 12.90
C ALA A 96 8.56 -2.53 12.32
N ARG A 97 8.67 -2.84 11.03
CA ARG A 97 9.97 -3.05 10.35
C ARG A 97 10.81 -1.77 10.33
N PHE A 98 10.22 -0.63 10.01
CA PHE A 98 10.89 0.66 10.07
C PHE A 98 11.26 1.06 11.49
N ALA A 99 10.40 0.80 12.48
CA ALA A 99 10.71 1.08 13.89
C ALA A 99 11.89 0.25 14.40
N ALA A 100 11.97 -1.02 13.99
CA ALA A 100 13.13 -1.86 14.28
C ALA A 100 14.40 -1.34 13.59
N ASP A 101 14.32 -1.03 12.29
CA ASP A 101 15.48 -0.54 11.53
C ASP A 101 15.87 0.91 11.83
N ALA A 102 15.03 1.65 12.56
CA ALA A 102 15.40 2.93 13.15
C ALA A 102 16.42 2.77 14.29
N LEU A 103 16.52 1.58 14.89
CA LEU A 103 17.49 1.24 15.92
C LEU A 103 18.67 0.42 15.36
N GLU A 104 18.39 -0.51 14.46
CA GLU A 104 19.41 -1.41 13.89
C GLU A 104 20.17 -0.80 12.71
N GLU A 105 19.56 0.15 11.99
CA GLU A 105 20.16 0.92 10.89
C GLU A 105 20.85 0.09 9.79
N SER A 106 20.29 -1.09 9.46
CA SER A 106 20.98 -2.09 8.63
C SER A 106 20.23 -2.52 7.37
N TYR A 107 18.92 -2.27 7.28
CA TYR A 107 18.07 -2.86 6.25
C TYR A 107 17.61 -1.84 5.18
N PHE A 108 16.88 -0.79 5.57
CA PHE A 108 16.28 0.16 4.62
C PHE A 108 17.26 1.28 4.23
N GLY A 109 17.21 1.76 3.00
CA GLY A 109 17.98 2.94 2.57
C GLY A 109 17.50 4.22 3.25
N TRP A 110 18.33 5.26 3.28
CA TRP A 110 17.94 6.59 3.74
C TRP A 110 18.34 7.67 2.72
N ASP A 111 17.59 8.76 2.73
CA ASP A 111 17.89 9.99 2.00
C ASP A 111 18.30 11.09 2.99
N ALA A 112 19.51 11.63 2.82
CA ALA A 112 20.07 12.69 3.66
C ALA A 112 19.37 14.05 3.47
N SER A 113 18.60 14.22 2.39
CA SER A 113 17.76 15.41 2.17
C SER A 113 16.46 15.39 3.00
N VAL A 114 16.02 14.20 3.43
CA VAL A 114 14.83 13.98 4.25
C VAL A 114 15.18 14.00 5.75
N ALA A 115 16.21 13.24 6.15
CA ALA A 115 16.63 13.16 7.54
C ALA A 115 18.16 13.01 7.66
N PRO A 116 18.79 13.56 8.72
CA PRO A 116 20.24 13.53 8.88
C PRO A 116 20.85 12.12 8.98
N THR A 117 20.12 11.19 9.60
CA THR A 117 20.57 9.80 9.81
C THR A 117 19.57 8.78 9.27
N ARG A 118 20.05 7.55 9.06
CA ARG A 118 19.19 6.42 8.70
C ARG A 118 18.17 6.14 9.80
N GLY A 119 18.60 6.12 11.06
CA GLY A 119 17.72 5.93 12.21
C GLY A 119 16.56 6.93 12.23
N GLU A 120 16.85 8.23 12.04
CA GLU A 120 15.82 9.27 12.00
C GLU A 120 14.89 9.13 10.79
N HIS A 121 15.41 8.81 9.60
CA HIS A 121 14.57 8.59 8.42
C HIS A 121 13.60 7.42 8.65
N ASN A 122 14.11 6.28 9.11
CA ASN A 122 13.28 5.11 9.38
C ASN A 122 12.27 5.38 10.50
N LEU A 123 12.60 6.18 11.50
CA LEU A 123 11.64 6.60 12.53
C LEU A 123 10.49 7.44 11.93
N LEU A 124 10.77 8.33 10.97
CA LEU A 124 9.72 9.09 10.26
C LEU A 124 8.79 8.15 9.49
N ARG A 125 9.35 7.21 8.72
CA ARG A 125 8.57 6.21 7.98
C ARG A 125 7.73 5.34 8.90
N ALA A 126 8.30 4.90 10.04
CA ALA A 126 7.59 4.11 11.03
C ALA A 126 6.34 4.83 11.55
N ARG A 127 6.46 6.13 11.85
CA ARG A 127 5.35 6.98 12.28
C ARG A 127 4.33 7.15 11.16
N GLY A 128 4.75 7.45 9.94
CA GLY A 128 3.86 7.60 8.79
C GLY A 128 3.03 6.33 8.54
N GLN A 129 3.66 5.16 8.52
CA GLN A 129 2.92 3.90 8.32
C GLN A 129 1.98 3.57 9.49
N LEU A 130 2.36 3.90 10.74
CA LEU A 130 1.46 3.72 11.89
C LEU A 130 0.25 4.67 11.83
N GLU A 131 0.46 5.93 11.45
CA GLU A 131 -0.61 6.91 11.28
C GLU A 131 -1.56 6.50 10.15
N LEU A 132 -1.02 6.02 9.03
CA LEU A 132 -1.82 5.48 7.93
C LEU A 132 -2.60 4.25 8.36
N ALA A 133 -2.00 3.31 9.11
CA ALA A 133 -2.70 2.14 9.64
C ALA A 133 -3.92 2.55 10.50
N ILE A 134 -3.74 3.54 11.37
CA ILE A 134 -4.82 4.08 12.21
C ILE A 134 -5.92 4.71 11.35
N ASP A 135 -5.57 5.45 10.31
CA ASP A 135 -6.53 6.09 9.41
C ASP A 135 -7.31 5.06 8.57
N VAL A 136 -6.64 4.04 8.02
CA VAL A 136 -7.27 2.89 7.36
C VAL A 136 -8.24 2.20 8.32
N GLY A 137 -7.80 1.96 9.57
CA GLY A 137 -8.63 1.34 10.60
C GLY A 137 -9.90 2.13 10.90
N LYS A 138 -9.82 3.46 10.96
CA LYS A 138 -11.00 4.35 11.12
C LYS A 138 -11.96 4.31 9.92
N LYS A 139 -11.44 4.01 8.73
CA LYS A 139 -12.18 3.98 7.47
C LYS A 139 -12.62 2.57 7.07
N SER A 140 -12.39 1.55 7.89
CA SER A 140 -12.64 0.15 7.54
C SER A 140 -14.07 -0.14 7.09
N ASP A 141 -15.07 0.49 7.72
CA ASP A 141 -16.48 0.30 7.35
C ASP A 141 -16.79 0.91 5.97
N ALA A 142 -16.09 1.98 5.58
CA ALA A 142 -16.20 2.54 4.24
C ALA A 142 -15.52 1.65 3.20
N ILE A 143 -14.32 1.14 3.52
CA ILE A 143 -13.60 0.18 2.68
C ILE A 143 -14.42 -1.10 2.49
N GLU A 144 -15.05 -1.62 3.54
CA GLU A 144 -15.92 -2.79 3.45
C GLU A 144 -17.11 -2.56 2.51
N ARG A 145 -17.73 -1.38 2.55
CA ARG A 145 -18.80 -1.02 1.62
C ARG A 145 -18.31 -0.98 0.17
N ILE A 146 -17.14 -0.39 -0.09
CA ILE A 146 -16.51 -0.36 -1.42
C ILE A 146 -16.26 -1.79 -1.91
N VAL A 147 -15.59 -2.62 -1.11
CA VAL A 147 -15.28 -4.01 -1.45
C VAL A 147 -16.55 -4.81 -1.75
N ARG A 148 -17.60 -4.66 -0.93
CA ARG A 148 -18.88 -5.35 -1.15
C ARG A 148 -19.57 -4.89 -2.44
N ALA A 149 -19.52 -3.60 -2.76
CA ALA A 149 -20.08 -3.09 -4.01
C ALA A 149 -19.36 -3.68 -5.22
N VAL A 150 -18.02 -3.61 -5.25
CA VAL A 150 -17.19 -4.15 -6.33
C VAL A 150 -17.37 -5.66 -6.49
N ALA A 151 -17.41 -6.41 -5.39
CA ALA A 151 -17.64 -7.86 -5.42
C ALA A 151 -19.10 -8.23 -5.77
N GLY A 152 -20.05 -7.31 -5.60
CA GLY A 152 -21.48 -7.49 -5.86
C GLY A 152 -21.86 -7.28 -7.33
N HIS A 153 -21.13 -6.44 -8.06
CA HIS A 153 -21.30 -6.22 -9.51
C HIS A 153 -20.83 -7.39 -10.40
N ARG A 154 -20.55 -8.55 -9.79
CA ARG A 154 -20.08 -9.78 -10.42
C ARG A 154 -21.02 -10.96 -10.22
#